data_AF-A0A7N0U4M3-F1
#
_entry.id   AF-A0A7N0U4M3-F1
#
_cell.length_a   1.000
_cell.length_b   1.000
_cell.length_c   1.000
_cell.angle_alpha   90.00
_cell.angle_beta   90.00
_cell.angle_gamma   90.00
#
_symmetry.space_group_name_H-M   'P 1'
#
loop_
_entity.id
_entity.type
_entity.pdbx_description
1 polymer ?
#
loop_
_entity_poly.entity_id
_entity_poly.type
_entity_poly.pdbx_seq_one_letter_code
_entity_poly.pdbx_strand_id
1 'polypeptide(L)'
;NAKQPSCFFPIPQAAECISRIVERASAPVIYLSTDAAESETGLLQSLIVVKGKVVPLVKRPARNAAEKWDALLYRAKIEDDNQVKAMLDKTICAMSNVFIGAPGSTFTDDILRLRKDWGSASTCDEHLCQGEVPNFIAEGE
;
A
#
# COMPACT_ATOMS: atom_id res chain seq x y z
N ASN A 1 30.15 15.03 -8.42
CA ASN A 1 29.35 14.44 -7.32
C ASN A 1 27.88 14.41 -7.69
N ALA A 2 27.49 13.50 -8.60
CA ALA A 2 26.08 13.23 -8.85
C ALA A 2 25.66 12.13 -7.86
N LYS A 3 24.96 12.52 -6.80
CA LYS A 3 24.34 11.57 -5.88
C LYS A 3 23.20 10.86 -6.64
N GLN A 4 23.13 9.54 -6.56
CA GLN A 4 22.14 8.73 -7.28
C GLN A 4 20.74 9.03 -6.73
N PRO A 5 19.70 9.13 -7.58
CA PRO A 5 18.33 9.25 -7.11
C PRO A 5 17.96 8.01 -6.28
N SER A 6 17.29 8.23 -5.14
CA SER A 6 16.76 7.15 -4.31
C SER A 6 15.84 6.25 -5.15
N CYS A 7 15.80 4.94 -4.88
CA CYS A 7 14.78 4.05 -5.44
C CYS A 7 13.42 4.19 -4.74
N PHE A 8 13.36 4.92 -3.62
CA PHE A 8 12.17 5.08 -2.77
C PHE A 8 11.75 6.54 -2.69
N PHE A 9 10.43 6.76 -2.78
CA PHE A 9 9.82 8.06 -2.53
C PHE A 9 9.79 8.33 -1.02
N PRO A 10 10.26 9.51 -0.55
CA PRO A 10 10.10 9.92 0.83
C PRO A 10 8.64 9.96 1.24
N ILE A 11 8.35 9.69 2.51
CA ILE A 11 6.97 9.64 3.05
C ILE A 11 6.15 10.90 2.70
N PRO A 12 6.69 12.14 2.79
CA PRO A 12 5.93 13.32 2.39
C PRO A 12 5.53 13.35 0.90
N GLN A 13 6.44 12.95 0.01
CA GLN A 13 6.14 12.87 -1.41
C GLN A 13 5.13 11.75 -1.70
N ALA A 14 5.32 10.58 -1.08
CA ALA A 14 4.38 9.47 -1.19
C ALA A 14 2.96 9.88 -0.72
N ALA A 15 2.86 10.62 0.40
CA ALA A 15 1.59 11.11 0.93
C ALA A 15 0.88 12.07 -0.04
N GLU A 16 1.63 12.96 -0.69
CA GLU A 16 1.08 13.87 -1.70
C GLU A 16 0.56 13.12 -2.94
N CYS A 17 1.34 12.16 -3.45
CA CYS A 17 0.93 11.30 -4.56
C CYS A 17 -0.34 10.49 -4.22
N ILE A 18 -0.36 9.86 -3.04
CA ILE A 18 -1.53 9.11 -2.57
C ILE A 18 -2.75 10.03 -2.41
N SER A 19 -2.58 11.23 -1.86
CA SER A 19 -3.69 12.18 -1.65
C SER A 19 -4.36 12.60 -2.96
N ARG A 20 -3.59 12.82 -4.03
CA ARG A 20 -4.14 13.10 -5.37
C ARG A 20 -5.02 11.96 -5.89
N ILE A 21 -4.60 10.73 -5.70
CA ILE A 21 -5.33 9.55 -6.15
C ILE A 21 -6.58 9.33 -5.30
N VAL A 22 -6.47 9.46 -3.98
CA VAL A 22 -7.59 9.36 -3.04
C VAL A 22 -8.66 10.39 -3.35
N GLU A 23 -8.27 11.63 -3.65
CA GLU A 23 -9.19 12.68 -4.06
C GLU A 23 -9.88 12.35 -5.40
N ARG A 24 -9.12 11.94 -6.42
CA ARG A 24 -9.65 11.55 -7.75
C ARG A 24 -10.60 10.35 -7.66
N ALA A 25 -10.26 9.36 -6.83
CA ALA A 25 -11.03 8.14 -6.63
C ALA A 25 -12.18 8.31 -5.64
N SER A 26 -12.25 9.42 -4.92
CA SER A 26 -13.16 9.62 -3.78
C SER A 26 -13.09 8.48 -2.77
N ALA A 27 -11.88 7.97 -2.52
CA ALA A 27 -11.64 6.80 -1.67
C ALA A 27 -11.80 7.17 -0.18
N PRO A 28 -12.71 6.54 0.57
CA PRO A 28 -12.96 6.89 1.96
C PRO A 28 -11.97 6.25 2.95
N VAL A 29 -11.22 5.23 2.52
CA VAL A 29 -10.28 4.46 3.34
C VAL A 29 -9.17 3.89 2.45
N ILE A 30 -7.98 3.72 3.01
CA ILE A 30 -6.83 3.14 2.34
C ILE A 30 -6.44 1.87 3.10
N TYR A 31 -6.41 0.75 2.40
CA TYR A 31 -5.77 -0.45 2.92
C TYR A 31 -4.27 -0.43 2.59
N LEU A 32 -3.42 -0.61 3.60
CA LEU A 32 -1.98 -0.53 3.47
C LEU A 32 -1.33 -1.92 3.67
N SER A 33 -0.75 -2.45 2.59
CA SER A 33 0.16 -3.60 2.63
C SER A 33 1.61 -3.08 2.58
N THR A 34 2.32 -3.18 3.71
CA THR A 34 3.71 -2.71 3.83
C THR A 34 4.41 -3.42 4.97
N ASP A 35 5.73 -3.53 4.85
CA ASP A 35 6.68 -3.93 5.87
C ASP A 35 7.30 -2.74 6.64
N ALA A 36 6.91 -1.51 6.29
CA ALA A 36 7.36 -0.29 6.95
C ALA A 36 6.99 -0.25 8.44
N ALA A 37 7.85 0.38 9.23
CA ALA A 37 7.70 0.50 10.67
C ALA A 37 6.44 1.29 11.05
N GLU A 38 5.95 1.09 12.27
CA GLU A 38 4.76 1.81 12.77
C GLU A 38 4.96 3.33 12.73
N SER A 39 6.15 3.81 13.06
CA SER A 39 6.52 5.24 12.98
C SER A 39 6.39 5.81 11.57
N GLU A 40 6.82 5.07 10.54
CA GLU A 40 6.71 5.47 9.15
C GLU A 40 5.24 5.51 8.71
N THR A 41 4.47 4.49 9.06
CA THR A 41 3.05 4.44 8.70
C THR A 41 2.19 5.44 9.47
N GLY A 42 2.58 5.79 10.71
CA GLY A 42 1.98 6.86 11.49
C GLY A 42 2.25 8.24 10.88
N LEU A 43 3.49 8.48 10.42
CA LEU A 43 3.81 9.70 9.69
C LEU A 43 3.00 9.79 8.40
N LEU A 44 2.95 8.72 7.60
CA LEU A 44 2.16 8.67 6.37
C LEU A 44 0.67 8.99 6.63
N GLN A 45 0.08 8.37 7.65
CA GLN A 45 -1.29 8.61 8.08
C GLN A 45 -1.56 10.09 8.41
N SER A 46 -0.61 10.77 9.06
CA SER A 46 -0.76 12.19 9.43
C SER A 46 -0.70 13.14 8.23
N LEU A 47 -0.11 12.71 7.12
CA LEU A 47 0.13 13.53 5.93
C LEU A 47 -0.94 13.34 4.85
N ILE A 48 -1.67 12.22 4.84
CA ILE A 48 -2.74 11.99 3.86
C ILE A 48 -4.03 12.69 4.31
N VAL A 49 -4.17 13.93 3.86
CA VAL A 49 -5.32 14.80 4.16
C VAL A 49 -5.99 15.23 2.86
N VAL A 50 -7.26 14.89 2.69
CA VAL A 50 -8.06 15.27 1.53
C VAL A 50 -9.24 16.12 2.00
N LYS A 51 -9.39 17.32 1.42
CA LYS A 51 -10.44 18.30 1.78
C LYS A 51 -10.51 18.59 3.29
N GLY A 52 -9.33 18.70 3.92
CA GLY A 52 -9.19 18.98 5.35
C GLY A 52 -9.52 17.80 6.28
N LYS A 53 -9.72 16.59 5.75
CA LYS A 53 -9.97 15.39 6.54
C LYS A 53 -8.85 14.38 6.34
N VAL A 54 -8.37 13.82 7.45
CA VAL A 54 -7.43 12.68 7.45
C VAL A 54 -8.14 11.46 6.88
N VAL A 55 -7.54 10.81 5.88
CA VAL A 55 -8.10 9.58 5.30
C VAL A 55 -7.60 8.40 6.13
N PRO A 56 -8.47 7.51 6.65
CA PRO A 56 -8.03 6.37 7.46
C PRO A 56 -7.15 5.40 6.66
N LEU A 57 -5.99 5.05 7.21
CA LEU A 57 -5.13 3.96 6.76
C LEU A 57 -5.38 2.76 7.67
N VAL A 58 -5.79 1.65 7.07
CA VAL A 58 -6.05 0.40 7.77
C VAL A 58 -5.06 -0.65 7.29
N LYS A 59 -4.59 -1.49 8.21
CA LYS A 59 -3.81 -2.68 7.91
C LYS A 59 -4.65 -3.91 8.23
N ARG A 60 -4.19 -5.08 7.78
CA ARG A 60 -4.78 -6.35 8.25
C ARG A 60 -4.71 -6.38 9.79
N PRO A 61 -5.82 -6.66 10.48
CA PRO A 61 -5.83 -6.68 11.94
C PRO A 61 -4.81 -7.70 12.46
N ALA A 62 -4.14 -7.33 13.55
CA ALA A 62 -3.32 -8.29 14.29
C ALA A 62 -4.20 -9.44 14.78
N ARG A 63 -3.59 -10.62 14.92
CA ARG A 63 -4.29 -11.77 15.47
C ARG A 63 -4.76 -11.46 16.89
N ASN A 64 -6.05 -11.67 17.14
CA ASN A 64 -6.66 -11.51 18.45
C ASN A 64 -7.53 -12.73 18.74
N ALA A 65 -7.39 -13.34 19.93
CA ALA A 65 -8.18 -14.50 20.33
C ALA A 65 -9.70 -14.24 20.34
N ALA A 66 -10.12 -12.97 20.50
CA ALA A 66 -11.51 -12.55 20.44
C ALA A 66 -12.03 -12.40 19.00
N GLU A 67 -11.18 -11.99 18.04
CA GLU A 67 -11.55 -11.75 16.65
C GLU A 67 -10.99 -12.85 15.74
N LYS A 68 -11.84 -13.82 15.41
CA LYS A 68 -11.47 -15.07 14.74
C LYS A 68 -11.46 -14.97 13.20
N TRP A 69 -11.07 -13.83 12.65
CA TRP A 69 -11.07 -13.61 11.20
C TRP A 69 -10.12 -14.58 10.47
N ASP A 70 -9.05 -15.01 11.15
CA ASP A 70 -8.01 -15.91 10.66
C ASP A 70 -8.23 -17.39 11.05
N ALA A 71 -9.38 -17.74 11.64
CA ALA A 71 -9.56 -19.05 12.26
C ALA A 71 -9.38 -20.25 11.31
N LEU A 72 -9.68 -20.08 10.01
CA LEU A 72 -9.45 -21.14 9.02
C LEU A 72 -7.95 -21.36 8.76
N LEU A 73 -7.17 -20.27 8.73
CA LEU A 73 -5.72 -20.33 8.58
C LEU A 73 -5.09 -20.99 9.81
N TYR A 74 -5.55 -20.61 11.00
CA TYR A 74 -5.12 -21.20 12.26
C TYR A 74 -5.39 -22.71 12.33
N ARG A 75 -6.61 -23.14 11.95
CA ARG A 75 -6.95 -24.58 11.92
C ARG A 75 -6.09 -25.36 10.93
N ALA A 76 -5.71 -24.73 9.82
CA ALA A 76 -4.81 -25.30 8.84
C ALA A 76 -3.32 -25.19 9.22
N LYS A 77 -2.98 -24.50 10.32
CA LYS A 77 -1.60 -24.23 10.79
C LYS A 77 -0.74 -23.48 9.76
N ILE A 78 -1.35 -22.55 9.04
CA ILE A 78 -0.69 -21.75 8.00
C ILE A 78 -0.79 -20.24 8.27
N GLU A 79 -1.28 -19.85 9.44
CA GLU A 79 -1.50 -18.44 9.81
C GLU A 79 -0.21 -17.64 9.91
N ASP A 80 0.91 -18.30 10.25
CA ASP A 80 2.22 -17.67 10.40
C ASP A 80 3.10 -17.77 9.15
N ASP A 81 2.61 -18.44 8.10
CA ASP A 81 3.32 -18.55 6.84
C ASP A 81 3.36 -17.18 6.14
N ASN A 82 4.58 -16.70 5.85
CA ASN A 82 4.79 -15.41 5.21
C ASN A 82 4.22 -15.34 3.78
N GLN A 83 4.21 -16.45 3.04
CA GLN A 83 3.58 -16.51 1.72
C GLN A 83 2.07 -16.41 1.84
N VAL A 84 1.46 -17.06 2.84
CA VAL A 84 0.01 -16.92 3.11
C VAL A 84 -0.33 -15.48 3.49
N LYS A 85 0.45 -14.87 4.39
CA LYS A 85 0.31 -13.44 4.75
C LYS A 85 0.42 -12.54 3.51
N ALA A 86 1.42 -12.74 2.67
CA ALA A 86 1.58 -11.97 1.44
C ALA A 86 0.41 -12.18 0.46
N MET A 87 -0.09 -13.41 0.32
CA MET A 87 -1.22 -13.72 -0.56
C MET A 87 -2.54 -13.09 -0.08
N LEU A 88 -2.78 -13.02 1.23
CA LEU A 88 -3.93 -12.32 1.80
C LEU A 88 -3.87 -10.83 1.49
N ASP A 89 -2.72 -10.18 1.71
CA ASP A 89 -2.56 -8.76 1.45
C ASP A 89 -2.69 -8.46 -0.06
N LYS A 90 -2.08 -9.31 -0.90
CA LYS A 90 -2.22 -9.27 -2.36
C LYS A 90 -3.68 -9.37 -2.79
N THR A 91 -4.45 -10.26 -2.18
CA THR A 91 -5.88 -10.45 -2.48
C THR A 91 -6.70 -9.22 -2.07
N ILE A 92 -6.47 -8.68 -0.87
CA ILE A 92 -7.19 -7.48 -0.40
C ILE A 92 -6.87 -6.29 -1.32
N CYS A 93 -5.60 -6.09 -1.68
CA CYS A 93 -5.20 -5.06 -2.65
C CYS A 93 -5.83 -5.30 -4.04
N ALA A 94 -5.93 -6.55 -4.51
CA ALA A 94 -6.54 -6.86 -5.80
C ALA A 94 -8.07 -6.63 -5.81
N MET A 95 -8.73 -6.71 -4.66
CA MET A 95 -10.16 -6.47 -4.52
C MET A 95 -10.54 -5.00 -4.32
N SER A 96 -9.58 -4.08 -4.16
CA SER A 96 -9.87 -2.66 -3.93
C SER A 96 -10.54 -1.99 -5.15
N ASN A 97 -11.20 -0.85 -4.95
CA ASN A 97 -11.74 -0.07 -6.08
C ASN A 97 -10.63 0.59 -6.91
N VAL A 98 -9.54 0.98 -6.26
CA VAL A 98 -8.35 1.60 -6.86
C VAL A 98 -7.12 1.03 -6.17
N PHE A 99 -6.06 0.79 -6.94
CA PHE A 99 -4.80 0.26 -6.44
C PHE A 99 -3.62 1.18 -6.77
N ILE A 100 -2.77 1.41 -5.77
CA ILE A 100 -1.52 2.17 -5.92
C ILE A 100 -0.39 1.24 -5.50
N GLY A 101 0.56 0.99 -6.40
CA GLY A 101 1.64 0.04 -6.16
C GLY A 101 3.03 0.69 -6.23
N ALA A 102 4.01 0.09 -5.57
CA ALA A 102 5.40 0.54 -5.67
C ALA A 102 5.99 0.20 -7.06
N PRO A 103 6.66 1.14 -7.74
CA PRO A 103 7.30 0.84 -9.03
C PRO A 103 8.42 -0.21 -8.87
N GLY A 104 8.51 -1.15 -9.81
CA GLY A 104 9.54 -2.20 -9.82
C GLY A 104 9.31 -3.34 -8.82
N SER A 105 8.15 -3.38 -8.14
CA SER A 105 7.80 -4.44 -7.20
C SER A 105 7.05 -5.58 -7.89
N THR A 106 7.59 -6.79 -7.85
CA THR A 106 6.90 -7.99 -8.37
C THR A 106 5.57 -8.25 -7.63
N PHE A 107 5.48 -7.85 -6.36
CA PHE A 107 4.23 -7.89 -5.59
C PHE A 107 3.16 -6.96 -6.21
N THR A 108 3.57 -5.75 -6.62
CA THR A 108 2.70 -4.79 -7.32
C THR A 108 2.27 -5.32 -8.68
N ASP A 109 3.20 -5.86 -9.47
CA ASP A 109 2.92 -6.37 -10.80
C ASP A 109 1.91 -7.53 -10.76
N ASP A 110 2.03 -8.41 -9.76
CA ASP A 110 1.07 -9.47 -9.53
C ASP A 110 -0.33 -8.95 -9.18
N ILE A 111 -0.44 -7.89 -8.36
CA ILE A 111 -1.74 -7.29 -8.03
C ILE A 111 -2.38 -6.71 -9.28
N LEU A 112 -1.63 -5.93 -10.06
CA LEU A 112 -2.12 -5.34 -11.31
C LEU A 112 -2.60 -6.43 -12.29
N ARG A 113 -1.86 -7.53 -12.40
CA ARG A 113 -2.26 -8.69 -13.21
C ARG A 113 -3.55 -9.33 -12.69
N LEU A 114 -3.66 -9.61 -11.38
CA LEU A 114 -4.87 -10.16 -10.78
C LEU A 114 -6.08 -9.26 -11.01
N ARG A 115 -5.93 -7.95 -10.81
CA ARG A 115 -7.01 -6.96 -11.03
C ARG A 115 -7.51 -6.97 -12.46
N LYS A 116 -6.60 -7.06 -13.43
CA LYS A 116 -6.93 -7.19 -14.84
C LYS A 116 -7.69 -8.49 -15.12
N ASP A 117 -7.17 -9.61 -14.65
CA ASP A 117 -7.75 -10.94 -14.90
C ASP A 117 -9.10 -11.14 -14.18
N TRP A 118 -9.32 -10.45 -13.05
CA TRP A 118 -10.58 -10.47 -12.29
C TRP A 118 -11.58 -9.40 -12.75
N GLY A 119 -11.19 -8.51 -13.67
CA GLY A 119 -12.04 -7.42 -14.14
C GLY A 119 -12.29 -6.31 -13.10
N SER A 120 -11.45 -6.22 -12.05
CA SER A 120 -11.51 -5.17 -11.02
C SER A 120 -10.57 -3.99 -11.28
N ALA A 121 -9.83 -4.02 -12.40
CA ALA A 121 -8.94 -2.94 -12.79
C ALA A 121 -9.67 -1.60 -12.93
N SER A 122 -9.02 -0.54 -12.47
CA SER A 122 -9.54 0.83 -12.49
C SER A 122 -8.65 1.73 -13.33
N THR A 123 -9.25 2.77 -13.92
CA THR A 123 -8.48 3.82 -14.62
C THR A 123 -7.64 4.67 -13.66
N CYS A 124 -7.89 4.57 -12.35
CA CYS A 124 -7.09 5.20 -11.33
C CYS A 124 -5.98 4.29 -10.79
N ASP A 125 -5.85 3.05 -11.27
CA ASP A 125 -4.74 2.17 -10.89
C ASP A 125 -3.43 2.71 -11.46
N GLU A 126 -2.45 2.95 -10.60
CA GLU A 126 -1.16 3.52 -11.01
C GLU A 126 -0.02 3.13 -10.08
N HIS A 127 1.22 3.35 -10.54
CA HIS A 127 2.37 3.29 -9.65
C HIS A 127 2.43 4.53 -8.76
N LEU A 128 2.94 4.36 -7.55
CA LEU A 128 3.17 5.46 -6.62
C LEU A 128 4.03 6.54 -7.29
N CYS A 129 3.52 7.78 -7.31
CA CYS A 129 4.16 8.94 -7.93
C CYS A 129 4.53 8.72 -9.40
N GLN A 130 3.65 8.07 -10.17
CA GLN A 130 3.87 7.78 -11.58
C GLN A 130 4.30 9.02 -12.39
N GLY A 131 5.46 8.93 -13.03
CA GLY A 131 6.05 10.02 -13.82
C GLY A 131 6.89 11.02 -13.03
N GLU A 132 7.06 10.82 -11.73
CA GLU A 132 7.88 11.67 -10.86
C GLU A 132 9.14 10.94 -10.39
N VAL A 133 10.15 11.71 -9.97
CA VAL A 133 11.38 11.21 -9.35
C VAL A 133 11.38 11.51 -7.86
N PRO A 134 12.01 10.66 -7.02
CA PRO A 134 12.17 10.95 -5.60
C PRO A 134 12.85 12.30 -5.37
N ASN A 135 12.21 13.15 -4.56
CA ASN A 135 12.66 14.53 -4.32
C ASN A 135 13.75 14.63 -3.24
N PHE A 136 14.09 13.53 -2.56
CA PHE A 136 15.21 13.46 -1.63
C PHE A 136 16.38 12.71 -2.28
N ILE A 137 17.57 13.28 -2.13
CA ILE A 137 18.80 12.67 -2.57
C ILE A 137 19.27 11.74 -1.45
N ALA A 138 19.41 10.44 -1.71
CA ALA A 138 19.99 9.53 -0.73
C ALA A 138 21.42 10.00 -0.39
N GLU A 139 21.65 10.42 0.85
CA GLU A 139 22.99 10.36 1.42
C GLU A 139 23.22 8.90 1.77
N GLY A 140 24.16 8.26 1.06
CA GLY A 140 24.53 6.89 1.38
C GLY A 140 25.04 6.83 2.80
N GLU A 141 24.33 6.10 3.66
CA GLU A 141 24.94 5.42 4.81
C GLU A 141 25.56 4.11 4.34
#